data_AF-A0A9E2KB88-F1
#
_entry.id   AF-A0A9E2KB88-F1
#
_cell.length_a   1.000
_cell.length_b   1.000
_cell.length_c   1.000
_cell.angle_alpha   90.00
_cell.angle_beta   90.00
_cell.angle_gamma   90.00
#
_symmetry.space_group_name_H-M   'P 1'
#
loop_
_entity.id
_entity.type
_entity.pdbx_description
1 polymer ?
#
loop_
_entity_poly.entity_id
_entity_poly.type
_entity_poly.pdbx_seq_one_letter_code
_entity_poly.pdbx_strand_id
1 'polypeptide(L)'
;MSTLLTKQELEIQLEDFRHILSNFDYSSLKNISFLNLDAFFAYMENVEGNPFKAQYDALQSKLDILQPYLPFVSANRANEFIEALSHTHSDEEVTAVKQTFTKMLRDDFIKFSRTLTTNDQWQRIVSVCEEIRLRKEEMLLALH
;
A
#
# COMPACT_ATOMS: atom_id res chain seq x y z
N MET A 1 16.43 1.29 14.77
CA MET A 1 16.00 2.59 14.22
C MET A 1 15.57 2.33 12.80
N SER A 2 14.32 2.56 12.43
CA SER A 2 13.90 2.43 11.02
C SER A 2 14.57 3.56 10.24
N THR A 3 15.64 3.23 9.52
CA THR A 3 16.26 4.14 8.57
C THR A 3 15.20 4.56 7.55
N LEU A 4 14.91 5.87 7.49
CA LEU A 4 14.07 6.42 6.44
C LEU A 4 14.68 6.02 5.09
N LEU A 5 13.82 5.69 4.13
CA LEU A 5 14.27 5.50 2.77
C LEU A 5 14.90 6.80 2.27
N THR A 6 15.95 6.69 1.48
CA THR A 6 16.39 7.78 0.62
C THR A 6 15.36 8.03 -0.49
N LYS A 7 15.43 9.19 -1.14
CA LYS A 7 14.60 9.49 -2.30
C LYS A 7 14.69 8.41 -3.39
N GLN A 8 15.90 7.97 -3.72
CA GLN A 8 16.12 6.95 -4.74
C GLN A 8 15.48 5.60 -4.35
N GLU A 9 15.65 5.19 -3.09
CA GLU A 9 15.03 3.95 -2.61
C GLU A 9 13.50 4.04 -2.64
N LEU A 10 12.92 5.17 -2.24
CA LEU A 10 11.47 5.38 -2.30
C LEU A 10 10.95 5.29 -3.74
N GLU A 11 11.62 5.96 -4.69
CA GLU A 11 11.27 5.91 -6.12
C GLU A 11 11.35 4.47 -6.66
N ILE A 12 12.40 3.72 -6.32
CA ILE A 12 12.55 2.31 -6.72
C ILE A 12 11.42 1.46 -6.15
N GLN A 13 11.11 1.59 -4.85
CA GLN A 13 10.04 0.79 -4.25
C GLN A 13 8.66 1.12 -4.84
N LEU A 14 8.40 2.39 -5.16
CA LEU A 14 7.16 2.81 -5.80
C LEU A 14 7.06 2.25 -7.23
N GLU A 15 8.13 2.31 -8.02
CA GLU A 15 8.11 1.79 -9.38
C GLU A 15 7.99 0.25 -9.40
N ASP A 16 8.67 -0.45 -8.49
CA ASP A 16 8.49 -1.89 -8.30
C ASP A 16 7.03 -2.24 -7.96
N PHE A 17 6.43 -1.48 -7.04
CA PHE A 17 5.02 -1.64 -6.69
C PHE A 17 4.12 -1.45 -7.93
N ARG A 18 4.35 -0.40 -8.73
CA ARG A 18 3.60 -0.15 -9.96
C ARG A 18 3.77 -1.28 -10.96
N HIS A 19 4.99 -1.80 -11.09
CA HIS A 19 5.32 -2.90 -11.98
C HIS A 19 4.57 -4.17 -11.58
N ILE A 20 4.64 -4.57 -10.30
CA ILE A 20 3.92 -5.72 -9.75
C ILE A 20 2.41 -5.58 -9.98
N LEU A 21 1.87 -4.38 -9.76
CA LEU A 21 0.44 -4.10 -9.92
C LEU A 21 -0.04 -4.21 -11.38
N SER A 22 0.81 -3.84 -12.33
CA SER A 22 0.45 -3.73 -13.76
C SER A 22 0.80 -4.97 -14.58
N ASN A 23 1.86 -5.69 -14.21
CA ASN A 23 2.44 -6.77 -15.00
C ASN A 23 2.22 -8.12 -14.32
N PHE A 24 0.96 -8.55 -14.25
CA PHE A 24 0.67 -9.91 -13.81
C PHE A 24 0.88 -10.91 -14.93
N ASP A 25 1.72 -11.91 -14.67
CA ASP A 25 1.97 -12.99 -15.61
C ASP A 25 0.92 -14.10 -15.47
N TYR A 26 -0.02 -14.15 -16.42
CA TYR A 26 -1.02 -15.21 -16.51
C TYR A 26 -0.52 -16.46 -17.26
N SER A 27 0.74 -16.49 -17.74
CA SER A 27 1.25 -17.55 -18.61
C SER A 27 1.19 -18.96 -18.00
N SER A 28 1.29 -19.05 -16.67
CA SER A 28 1.20 -20.29 -15.91
C SER A 28 -0.24 -20.80 -15.72
N LEU A 29 -1.24 -19.94 -15.93
CA LEU A 29 -2.66 -20.26 -15.75
C LEU A 29 -3.25 -20.80 -17.05
N LYS A 30 -2.89 -22.04 -17.42
CA LYS A 30 -3.56 -22.73 -18.53
C LYS A 30 -4.85 -23.39 -18.02
N ASN A 31 -5.99 -22.90 -18.50
CA ASN A 31 -7.32 -23.50 -18.31
C ASN A 31 -7.89 -23.47 -16.88
N ILE A 32 -7.68 -22.39 -16.14
CA ILE A 32 -8.34 -22.19 -14.83
C ILE A 32 -9.52 -21.23 -15.01
N SER A 33 -10.70 -21.66 -14.56
CA SER A 33 -11.90 -20.82 -14.49
C SER A 33 -12.49 -20.92 -13.09
N PHE A 34 -12.63 -19.78 -12.43
CA PHE A 34 -13.22 -19.70 -11.10
C PHE A 34 -14.73 -19.52 -11.23
N LEU A 35 -15.51 -20.41 -10.61
CA LEU A 35 -16.97 -20.37 -10.64
C LEU A 35 -17.55 -19.24 -9.79
N ASN A 36 -16.81 -18.84 -8.74
CA ASN A 36 -17.13 -17.75 -7.84
C ASN A 36 -15.85 -17.25 -7.13
N LEU A 37 -15.98 -16.21 -6.31
CA LEU A 37 -14.87 -15.66 -5.53
C LEU A 37 -14.36 -16.63 -4.46
N ASP A 38 -15.23 -17.42 -3.85
CA ASP A 38 -14.83 -18.40 -2.83
C ASP A 38 -13.88 -19.46 -3.41
N ALA A 39 -14.16 -19.92 -4.63
CA ALA A 39 -13.29 -20.85 -5.36
C ALA A 39 -11.94 -20.21 -5.70
N PHE A 40 -11.91 -18.92 -5.99
CA PHE A 40 -10.67 -18.17 -6.20
C PHE A 40 -9.83 -18.08 -4.92
N PHE A 41 -10.45 -17.69 -3.78
CA PHE A 41 -9.74 -17.61 -2.50
C PHE A 41 -9.27 -18.99 -2.03
N ALA A 42 -10.11 -20.01 -2.17
CA ALA A 42 -9.74 -21.39 -1.87
C ALA A 42 -8.54 -21.85 -2.72
N TYR A 43 -8.50 -21.48 -4.01
CA TYR A 43 -7.35 -21.76 -4.87
C TYR A 43 -6.09 -21.02 -4.39
N MET A 44 -6.19 -19.73 -4.09
CA MET A 44 -5.07 -18.94 -3.59
C MET A 44 -4.49 -19.53 -2.30
N GLU A 45 -5.32 -20.00 -1.38
CA GLU A 45 -4.89 -20.52 -0.08
C GLU A 45 -4.29 -21.92 -0.17
N ASN A 46 -4.87 -22.80 -1.00
CA ASN A 46 -4.59 -24.24 -0.97
C ASN A 46 -3.70 -24.73 -2.10
N VAL A 47 -3.48 -23.95 -3.18
CA VAL A 47 -2.60 -24.35 -4.28
C VAL A 47 -1.23 -23.74 -4.10
N GLU A 48 -0.23 -24.57 -3.82
CA GLU A 48 1.16 -24.12 -3.66
C GLU A 48 1.74 -23.54 -4.95
N GLY A 49 2.57 -22.51 -4.82
CA GLY A 49 3.24 -21.88 -5.96
C GLY A 49 2.31 -21.16 -6.95
N ASN A 50 1.05 -20.91 -6.58
CA ASN A 50 0.11 -20.25 -7.48
C ASN A 50 0.52 -18.77 -7.72
N PRO A 51 0.37 -18.26 -8.96
CA PRO A 51 0.84 -16.94 -9.32
C PRO A 51 0.07 -15.81 -8.62
N PHE A 52 -1.21 -16.02 -8.29
CA PHE A 52 -2.03 -15.00 -7.62
C PHE A 52 -1.54 -14.74 -6.19
N LYS A 53 -1.23 -15.79 -5.43
CA LYS A 53 -0.65 -15.68 -4.09
C LYS A 53 0.74 -15.04 -4.16
N ALA A 54 1.58 -15.47 -5.11
CA ALA A 54 2.92 -14.89 -5.28
C ALA A 54 2.87 -13.37 -5.56
N GLN A 55 1.97 -12.92 -6.45
CA GLN A 55 1.79 -11.48 -6.69
C GLN A 55 1.21 -10.76 -5.47
N TYR A 56 0.21 -11.35 -4.81
CA TYR A 56 -0.39 -10.77 -3.61
C TYR A 56 0.67 -10.57 -2.52
N ASP A 57 1.48 -11.59 -2.24
CA ASP A 57 2.56 -11.54 -1.26
C ASP A 57 3.63 -10.50 -1.64
N ALA A 58 4.01 -10.44 -2.92
CA ALA A 58 4.95 -9.44 -3.42
C ALA A 58 4.40 -8.00 -3.26
N LEU A 59 3.10 -7.80 -3.53
CA LEU A 59 2.45 -6.51 -3.36
C LEU A 59 2.40 -6.11 -1.88
N GLN A 60 2.05 -7.03 -0.98
CA GLN A 60 2.04 -6.78 0.46
C GLN A 60 3.43 -6.44 0.97
N SER A 61 4.46 -7.17 0.55
CA SER A 61 5.85 -6.91 0.91
C SER A 61 6.29 -5.49 0.51
N LYS A 62 5.90 -5.01 -0.68
CA LYS A 62 6.16 -3.63 -1.09
C LYS A 62 5.38 -2.61 -0.26
N LEU A 63 4.11 -2.89 0.05
CA LEU A 63 3.28 -2.02 0.89
C LEU A 63 3.77 -1.95 2.33
N ASP A 64 4.37 -3.01 2.88
CA ASP A 64 5.00 -2.98 4.21
C ASP A 64 6.15 -1.96 4.26
N ILE A 65 6.95 -1.90 3.19
CA ILE A 65 8.05 -0.94 3.06
C ILE A 65 7.52 0.47 2.81
N LEU A 66 6.52 0.60 1.93
CA LEU A 66 5.99 1.90 1.49
C LEU A 66 5.03 2.54 2.48
N GLN A 67 4.40 1.77 3.38
CA GLN A 67 3.35 2.22 4.30
C GLN A 67 3.66 3.57 4.99
N PRO A 68 4.88 3.83 5.50
CA PRO A 68 5.18 5.09 6.16
C PRO A 68 5.06 6.32 5.25
N TYR A 69 5.13 6.14 3.93
CA TYR A 69 5.18 7.19 2.92
C TYR A 69 3.90 7.30 2.10
N LEU A 70 2.90 6.45 2.37
CA LEU A 70 1.65 6.45 1.61
C LEU A 70 0.77 7.66 1.97
N PRO A 71 0.26 8.39 0.98
CA PRO A 71 -0.67 9.49 1.22
C PRO A 71 -2.09 8.98 1.47
N PHE A 72 -2.84 9.71 2.29
CA PHE A 72 -4.30 9.61 2.26
C PHE A 72 -4.79 10.10 0.90
N VAL A 73 -5.38 9.20 0.14
CA VAL A 73 -5.87 9.47 -1.23
C VAL A 73 -7.14 10.31 -1.26
N SER A 74 -7.78 10.56 -0.12
CA SER A 74 -8.86 11.54 0.02
C SER A 74 -8.80 12.26 1.36
N ALA A 75 -9.22 13.53 1.36
CA ALA A 75 -9.36 14.32 2.58
C ALA A 75 -10.39 13.72 3.55
N ASN A 76 -11.46 13.11 3.03
CA ASN A 76 -12.47 12.43 3.84
C ASN A 76 -11.85 11.30 4.65
N ARG A 77 -10.99 10.45 4.05
CA ARG A 77 -10.34 9.35 4.78
C ARG A 77 -9.37 9.85 5.86
N ALA A 78 -8.69 10.97 5.60
CA ALA A 78 -7.86 11.62 6.61
C ALA A 78 -8.70 12.16 7.78
N ASN A 79 -9.84 12.79 7.49
CA ASN A 79 -10.75 13.31 8.53
C ASN A 79 -11.35 12.18 9.36
N GLU A 80 -11.82 11.10 8.72
CA GLU A 80 -12.32 9.90 9.40
C GLU A 80 -11.27 9.30 10.35
N PHE A 81 -9.99 9.31 9.97
CA PHE A 81 -8.90 8.83 10.81
C PHE A 81 -8.70 9.72 12.05
N ILE A 82 -8.67 11.05 11.84
CA ILE A 82 -8.50 12.01 12.94
C ILE A 82 -9.69 11.96 13.89
N GLU A 83 -10.92 11.86 13.37
CA GLU A 83 -12.13 11.70 14.15
C GLU A 83 -12.13 10.39 14.93
N ALA A 84 -11.77 9.26 14.31
CA ALA A 84 -11.67 7.99 15.01
C ALA A 84 -10.66 8.07 16.16
N LEU A 85 -9.51 8.70 15.95
CA LEU A 85 -8.50 8.90 16.99
C LEU A 85 -8.99 9.80 18.14
N SER A 86 -9.74 10.87 17.84
CA SER A 86 -10.22 11.80 18.87
C SER A 86 -11.21 11.16 19.86
N HIS A 87 -11.83 10.04 19.47
CA HIS A 87 -12.78 9.29 20.30
C HIS A 87 -12.13 8.10 21.03
N THR A 88 -10.82 7.90 20.91
CA THR A 88 -10.11 6.87 21.65
C THR A 88 -9.73 7.34 23.05
N HIS A 89 -9.84 6.44 24.02
CA HIS A 89 -9.56 6.69 25.43
C HIS A 89 -8.50 5.75 26.01
N SER A 90 -8.03 4.78 25.23
CA SER A 90 -6.97 3.86 25.60
C SER A 90 -5.97 3.60 24.47
N ASP A 91 -4.75 3.18 24.83
CA ASP A 91 -3.72 2.81 23.85
C ASP A 91 -4.12 1.60 22.99
N GLU A 92 -4.95 0.71 23.52
CA GLU A 92 -5.50 -0.45 22.82
C GLU A 92 -6.44 0.00 21.69
N GLU A 93 -7.35 0.94 21.98
CA GLU A 93 -8.24 1.53 20.99
C GLU A 93 -7.46 2.32 19.92
N VAL A 94 -6.45 3.10 20.33
CA VAL A 94 -5.56 3.80 19.39
C VAL A 94 -4.88 2.81 18.44
N THR A 95 -4.43 1.66 18.95
CA THR A 95 -3.77 0.62 18.16
C THR A 95 -4.75 -0.01 17.18
N ALA A 96 -5.97 -0.32 17.61
CA ALA A 96 -7.02 -0.87 16.75
C ALA A 96 -7.42 0.09 15.62
N VAL A 97 -7.56 1.39 15.93
CA VAL A 97 -7.83 2.43 14.92
C VAL A 97 -6.68 2.50 13.93
N LYS A 98 -5.42 2.57 14.39
CA LYS A 98 -4.25 2.60 13.51
C LYS A 98 -4.18 1.39 12.58
N GLN A 99 -4.45 0.18 13.07
CA GLN A 99 -4.47 -1.04 12.26
C GLN A 99 -5.56 -0.99 11.18
N THR A 100 -6.77 -0.57 11.56
CA THR A 100 -7.92 -0.44 10.65
C THR A 100 -7.61 0.54 9.51
N PHE A 101 -7.15 1.74 9.87
CA PHE A 101 -6.84 2.78 8.89
C PHE A 101 -5.59 2.49 8.07
N THR A 102 -4.63 1.73 8.61
CA THR A 102 -3.48 1.23 7.83
C THR A 102 -3.94 0.30 6.71
N LYS A 103 -4.84 -0.64 7.00
CA LYS A 103 -5.40 -1.53 5.98
C LYS A 103 -6.15 -0.74 4.90
N MET A 104 -7.02 0.16 5.34
CA MET A 104 -7.77 1.07 4.47
C MET A 104 -6.86 1.91 3.57
N LEU A 105 -5.79 2.48 4.12
CA LEU A 105 -4.82 3.28 3.38
C LEU A 105 -4.16 2.48 2.26
N ARG A 106 -3.76 1.23 2.55
CA ARG A 106 -3.19 0.31 1.55
C ARG A 106 -4.20 0.01 0.45
N ASP A 107 -5.42 -0.36 0.82
CA ASP A 107 -6.48 -0.70 -0.14
C ASP A 107 -6.82 0.48 -1.05
N ASP A 108 -6.94 1.68 -0.48
CA ASP A 108 -7.25 2.89 -1.24
C ASP A 108 -6.08 3.27 -2.15
N PHE A 109 -4.83 3.13 -1.68
CA PHE A 109 -3.66 3.39 -2.50
C PHE A 109 -3.59 2.44 -3.71
N ILE A 110 -3.79 1.14 -3.51
CA ILE A 110 -3.87 0.16 -4.62
C ILE A 110 -4.96 0.55 -5.62
N LYS A 111 -6.18 0.82 -5.13
CA LYS A 111 -7.31 1.19 -5.98
C LYS A 111 -7.00 2.45 -6.78
N PHE A 112 -6.47 3.47 -6.12
CA PHE A 112 -6.12 4.72 -6.75
C PHE A 112 -5.02 4.53 -7.81
N SER A 113 -3.95 3.79 -7.50
CA SER A 113 -2.87 3.51 -8.45
C SER A 113 -3.36 2.82 -9.73
N ARG A 114 -4.37 1.95 -9.64
CA ARG A 114 -5.01 1.30 -10.80
C ARG A 114 -5.78 2.26 -11.71
N THR A 115 -6.19 3.42 -11.20
CA THR A 115 -6.91 4.44 -12.00
C THR A 115 -5.98 5.34 -12.81
N LEU A 116 -4.68 5.30 -12.54
CA LEU A 116 -3.69 6.15 -13.21
C LEU A 116 -3.37 5.59 -14.59
N THR A 117 -3.66 6.37 -15.63
CA THR A 117 -3.50 5.96 -17.03
C THR A 117 -2.27 6.57 -17.69
N THR A 118 -1.64 7.57 -17.07
CA THR A 118 -0.47 8.26 -17.63
C THR A 118 0.71 8.27 -16.66
N ASN A 119 1.92 8.39 -17.22
CA ASN A 119 3.13 8.54 -16.42
C ASN A 119 3.14 9.85 -15.61
N ASP A 120 2.56 10.93 -16.13
CA ASP A 120 2.48 12.20 -15.39
C ASP A 120 1.62 12.08 -14.13
N GLN A 121 0.52 11.35 -14.21
CA GLN A 121 -0.32 11.05 -13.04
C GLN A 121 0.44 10.22 -11.99
N TRP A 122 1.24 9.25 -12.45
CA TRP A 122 2.10 8.47 -11.57
C TRP A 122 3.18 9.33 -10.90
N GLN A 123 3.87 10.19 -11.65
CA GLN A 123 4.91 11.06 -11.12
C GLN A 123 4.39 12.05 -10.06
N ARG A 124 3.12 12.48 -10.17
CA ARG A 124 2.48 13.27 -9.10
C ARG A 124 2.38 12.49 -7.79
N ILE A 125 2.09 11.20 -7.85
CA ILE A 125 2.03 10.35 -6.64
C ILE A 125 3.41 10.14 -6.05
N VAL A 126 4.41 9.87 -6.88
CA VAL A 126 5.81 9.79 -6.43
C VAL A 126 6.21 11.08 -5.71
N SER A 127 5.85 12.24 -6.27
CA SER A 127 6.13 13.55 -5.67
C SER A 127 5.46 13.71 -4.30
N VAL A 128 4.18 13.32 -4.17
CA VAL A 128 3.46 13.38 -2.88
C VAL A 128 4.08 12.44 -1.84
N CYS A 129 4.45 11.22 -2.23
CA CYS A 129 5.15 10.29 -1.33
C CYS A 129 6.51 10.86 -0.87
N GLU A 130 7.24 11.53 -1.77
CA GLU A 130 8.50 12.21 -1.44
C GLU A 130 8.28 13.39 -0.49
N GLU A 131 7.21 14.17 -0.65
CA GLU A 131 6.85 15.23 0.31
C GLU A 131 6.61 14.66 1.71
N ILE A 132 5.94 13.50 1.82
CA ILE A 132 5.73 12.81 3.10
C ILE A 132 7.07 12.35 3.69
N ARG A 133 7.96 11.80 2.85
CA ARG A 133 9.31 11.39 3.26
C ARG A 133 10.11 12.57 3.81
N LEU A 134 10.11 13.70 3.11
CA LEU A 134 10.80 14.93 3.51
C LEU A 134 10.28 15.47 4.85
N ARG A 135 8.96 15.54 5.04
CA ARG A 135 8.39 15.99 6.33
C ARG A 135 8.80 15.08 7.48
N LYS A 136 8.91 13.77 7.25
CA LYS A 136 9.40 12.83 8.27
C LYS A 136 10.86 13.03 8.60
N GLU A 137 11.68 13.29 7.58
CA GLU A 137 13.09 13.61 7.74
C GLU A 137 13.27 14.90 8.56
N GLU A 138 12.52 15.96 8.25
CA GLU A 138 12.49 17.22 9.01
C GLU A 138 12.09 17.00 10.48
N MET A 139 11.04 16.20 10.73
CA MET A 139 10.61 15.88 12.10
C MET A 139 11.68 15.13 12.90
N LEU A 140 12.42 14.20 12.26
CA LEU A 140 13.52 13.49 12.92
C LEU A 140 14.69 14.43 13.22
N LEU A 141 15.04 15.32 12.29
CA LEU A 141 16.10 16.30 12.49
C LEU A 141 15.75 17.31 13.59
N ALA A 142 14.47 17.69 13.73
CA ALA A 142 14.01 18.60 14.78
C ALA A 142 13.95 17.98 16.19
N LEU A 143 14.00 16.64 16.30
CA LEU A 143 14.04 15.91 17.56
C LEU A 143 15.47 15.70 18.10
N HIS A 144 16.50 16.06 17.32
CA HIS A 144 17.92 15.99 17.68
C HIS A 144 18.50 17.40 17.89
#